data_AF-A0A3A1U8Y9-F1
#
_entry.id   AF-A0A3A1U8Y9-F1
#
_cell.length_a   1.000
_cell.length_b   1.000
_cell.length_c   1.000
_cell.angle_alpha   90.00
_cell.angle_beta   90.00
_cell.angle_gamma   90.00
#
_symmetry.space_group_name_H-M   'P 1'
#
loop_
_entity.id
_entity.type
_entity.pdbx_description
1 polymer ?
#
loop_
_entity_poly.entity_id
_entity_poly.type
_entity_poly.pdbx_seq_one_letter_code
_entity_poly.pdbx_strand_id
1 'polypeptide(L)'
;MPALLRFALTLPPLVVVALGGVVLALADAPQGLLAAGSSALALLVVPPLLAGVFVSYWAWEGDARRRLRVCLSVLAAVQLAAAVGFALVLVALPSALPAGLGVLALALSCDPFAVLLGRAARRREPRLVVRTDLDGVRAAIRTAWRRAGIGAAIGLAFGILLVTVLGLGLAGGDLDWRLGAFVLLFTGLGASLAASFGSLAVGRRVREVIGEEWTSSRRIGRAVRGKPEELSPEDADRAARYAAVAPDWLRLQTLSQLTNAVLPLVLAANAVGSDSGLAGFLLVCAALTLATALTAVVLIRGQMRRIRAYAAEHPVPATP
;
A
#
# COMPACT_ATOMS: atom_id res chain seq x y z
N MET A 1 -11.38 9.02 -12.81
CA MET A 1 -10.57 7.88 -13.31
C MET A 1 -11.43 6.62 -13.41
N PRO A 2 -11.65 6.05 -14.61
CA PRO A 2 -12.49 4.86 -14.80
C PRO A 2 -11.91 3.65 -14.06
N ALA A 3 -12.77 2.76 -13.57
CA ALA A 3 -12.38 1.59 -12.77
C ALA A 3 -11.34 0.71 -13.49
N LEU A 4 -11.45 0.62 -14.82
CA LEU A 4 -10.53 -0.08 -15.71
C LEU A 4 -9.08 0.43 -15.64
N LEU A 5 -8.88 1.74 -15.48
CA LEU A 5 -7.55 2.33 -15.38
C LEU A 5 -6.91 2.06 -14.00
N ARG A 6 -7.73 1.87 -12.95
CA ARG A 6 -7.26 1.48 -11.60
C ARG A 6 -6.88 0.00 -11.56
N PHE A 7 -7.67 -0.83 -12.25
CA PHE A 7 -7.40 -2.26 -12.42
C PHE A 7 -6.17 -2.53 -13.28
N ALA A 8 -5.96 -1.73 -14.34
CA ALA A 8 -4.74 -1.78 -15.16
C ALA A 8 -3.47 -1.36 -14.40
N LEU A 9 -3.59 -0.57 -13.32
CA LEU A 9 -2.46 -0.20 -12.46
C LEU A 9 -2.08 -1.30 -11.45
N THR A 10 -3.01 -2.18 -11.09
CA THR A 10 -2.76 -3.31 -10.17
C THR A 10 -2.18 -4.53 -10.85
N LEU A 11 -2.52 -4.72 -12.12
CA LEU A 11 -2.24 -5.94 -12.85
C LEU A 11 -0.74 -6.18 -13.04
N PRO A 12 0.08 -5.22 -13.52
CA PRO A 12 1.50 -5.45 -13.71
C PRO A 12 2.25 -5.76 -12.39
N PRO A 13 2.06 -5.01 -11.29
CA PRO A 13 2.51 -5.37 -9.94
C PRO A 13 2.21 -6.81 -9.51
N LEU A 14 0.95 -7.22 -9.64
CA LEU A 14 0.49 -8.56 -9.24
C LEU A 14 1.10 -9.64 -10.12
N VAL A 15 1.20 -9.40 -11.43
CA VAL A 15 1.83 -10.31 -12.39
C VAL A 15 3.32 -10.46 -12.09
N VAL A 16 4.03 -9.38 -11.79
CA VAL A 16 5.46 -9.43 -11.39
C VAL A 16 5.66 -10.27 -10.14
N VAL A 17 4.85 -10.06 -9.09
CA VAL A 17 4.96 -10.83 -7.84
C VAL A 17 4.60 -12.30 -8.07
N ALA A 18 3.53 -12.58 -8.82
CA ALA A 18 3.10 -13.94 -9.11
C ALA A 18 4.12 -14.71 -9.96
N LEU A 19 4.57 -14.13 -11.08
CA LEU A 19 5.57 -14.74 -11.94
C LEU A 19 6.92 -14.90 -11.22
N GLY A 20 7.35 -13.88 -10.47
CA GLY A 20 8.58 -13.96 -9.69
C GLY A 20 8.53 -15.04 -8.61
N GLY A 21 7.40 -15.18 -7.92
CA GLY A 21 7.19 -16.27 -6.95
C GLY A 21 7.23 -17.65 -7.61
N VAL A 22 6.59 -17.82 -8.77
CA VAL A 22 6.61 -19.07 -9.54
C VAL A 22 8.02 -19.41 -10.03
N VAL A 23 8.77 -18.43 -10.56
CA VAL A 23 10.15 -18.64 -11.01
C VAL A 23 11.03 -19.11 -9.86
N LEU A 24 10.93 -18.48 -8.69
CA LEU A 24 11.72 -18.87 -7.54
C LEU A 24 11.33 -20.25 -7.00
N ALA A 25 10.03 -20.58 -7.00
CA ALA A 25 9.53 -21.89 -6.55
C ALA A 25 9.95 -23.03 -7.50
N LEU A 26 9.87 -22.82 -8.82
CA LEU A 26 10.27 -23.83 -9.81
C LEU A 26 11.79 -24.03 -9.90
N ALA A 27 12.58 -23.06 -9.43
CA ALA A 27 14.02 -23.15 -9.38
C ALA A 27 14.56 -23.96 -8.18
N ASP A 28 13.66 -24.52 -7.36
CA ASP A 28 13.98 -25.24 -6.13
C ASP A 28 14.94 -24.47 -5.21
N ALA A 29 14.68 -23.17 -5.10
CA ALA A 29 15.59 -22.26 -4.42
C ALA A 29 15.65 -22.57 -2.91
N PRO A 30 16.85 -22.54 -2.31
CA PRO A 30 17.01 -22.58 -0.86
C PRO A 30 16.13 -21.52 -0.18
N GLN A 31 15.56 -21.85 0.98
CA GLN A 31 14.61 -20.98 1.70
C GLN A 31 15.14 -19.55 1.92
N GLY A 32 16.44 -19.38 2.14
CA GLY A 32 17.07 -18.07 2.25
C GLY A 32 17.01 -17.24 0.97
N LEU A 33 17.24 -17.87 -0.18
CA LEU A 33 17.13 -17.23 -1.49
C LEU A 33 15.68 -16.99 -1.90
N LEU A 34 14.76 -17.89 -1.52
CA LEU A 34 13.32 -17.66 -1.67
C LEU A 34 12.85 -16.42 -0.90
N ALA A 35 13.26 -16.29 0.36
CA ALA A 35 12.90 -15.15 1.20
C ALA A 35 13.52 -13.85 0.67
N ALA A 36 14.81 -13.87 0.29
CA ALA A 36 15.50 -12.72 -0.28
C ALA A 36 14.89 -12.29 -1.62
N GLY A 37 14.64 -13.24 -2.53
CA GLY A 37 14.04 -13.00 -3.84
C GLY A 37 12.63 -12.47 -3.75
N SER A 38 11.78 -13.07 -2.89
CA SER A 38 10.41 -12.59 -2.66
C SER A 38 10.36 -11.20 -2.06
N SER A 39 11.26 -10.90 -1.11
CA SER A 39 11.38 -9.57 -0.51
C SER A 39 11.83 -8.53 -1.54
N ALA A 40 12.80 -8.88 -2.38
CA ALA A 40 13.27 -8.02 -3.45
C ALA A 40 12.17 -7.77 -4.50
N LEU A 41 11.37 -8.78 -4.86
CA LEU A 41 10.21 -8.63 -5.75
C LEU A 41 9.14 -7.69 -5.17
N ALA A 42 8.83 -7.82 -3.88
CA ALA A 42 7.90 -6.90 -3.23
C ALA A 42 8.43 -5.45 -3.27
N LEU A 43 9.72 -5.25 -2.97
CA LEU A 43 10.38 -3.95 -2.99
C LEU A 43 10.63 -3.40 -4.39
N LEU A 44 10.55 -4.21 -5.44
CA LEU A 44 10.57 -3.76 -6.83
C LEU A 44 9.23 -3.16 -7.27
N VAL A 45 8.14 -3.57 -6.62
CA VAL A 45 6.77 -3.24 -7.04
C VAL A 45 6.16 -2.11 -6.20
N VAL A 46 6.53 -2.00 -4.92
CA VAL A 46 6.00 -0.97 -4.02
C VAL A 46 6.44 0.46 -4.40
N PRO A 47 7.72 0.74 -4.68
CA PRO A 47 8.18 2.09 -5.05
C PRO A 47 7.49 2.70 -6.27
N PRO A 48 7.31 2.01 -7.42
CA PRO A 48 6.61 2.58 -8.58
C PRO A 48 5.16 2.95 -8.24
N LEU A 49 4.48 2.12 -7.46
CA LEU A 49 3.11 2.39 -7.00
C LEU A 49 3.06 3.66 -6.14
N LEU A 50 3.97 3.79 -5.17
CA LEU A 50 4.05 4.98 -4.32
C LEU A 50 4.42 6.23 -5.12
N ALA A 51 5.32 6.13 -6.08
CA ALA A 51 5.71 7.22 -6.98
C ALA A 51 4.51 7.73 -7.80
N GLY A 52 3.74 6.81 -8.40
CA GLY A 52 2.51 7.15 -9.12
C GLY A 52 1.46 7.82 -8.23
N VAL A 53 1.33 7.37 -6.97
CA VAL A 53 0.48 8.01 -5.97
C VAL A 53 0.96 9.42 -5.67
N PHE A 54 2.24 9.61 -5.30
CA PHE A 54 2.76 10.94 -4.96
C PHE A 54 2.57 11.93 -6.11
N VAL A 55 2.88 11.54 -7.35
CA VAL A 55 2.77 12.41 -8.52
C VAL A 55 1.31 12.78 -8.85
N SER A 56 0.35 11.88 -8.58
CA SER A 56 -1.07 12.12 -8.89
C SER A 56 -1.85 12.77 -7.74
N TYR A 57 -1.32 12.76 -6.52
CA TYR A 57 -2.11 13.06 -5.32
C TYR A 57 -1.99 14.51 -4.82
N TRP A 58 -0.97 15.29 -5.20
CA TRP A 58 -0.88 16.71 -4.78
C TRP A 58 -0.47 17.63 -5.92
N ALA A 59 -0.88 18.90 -5.82
CA ALA A 59 -0.27 19.97 -6.60
C ALA A 59 1.09 20.32 -5.96
N TRP A 60 2.17 19.92 -6.63
CA TRP A 60 3.54 20.11 -6.14
C TRP A 60 4.17 21.36 -6.74
N GLU A 61 3.98 22.49 -6.06
CA GLU A 61 4.52 23.81 -6.46
C GLU A 61 5.55 24.31 -5.44
N GLY A 62 6.47 25.18 -5.88
CA GLY A 62 7.53 25.75 -5.05
C GLY A 62 8.34 24.69 -4.27
N ASP A 63 8.49 24.90 -2.96
CA ASP A 63 9.21 24.01 -2.04
C ASP A 63 8.63 22.59 -1.95
N ALA A 64 7.33 22.43 -2.23
CA ALA A 64 6.70 21.11 -2.26
C ALA A 64 7.29 20.26 -3.40
N ARG A 65 7.65 20.87 -4.53
CA ARG A 65 8.31 20.18 -5.65
C ARG A 65 9.71 19.68 -5.31
N ARG A 66 10.45 20.40 -4.44
CA ARG A 66 11.74 19.91 -3.91
C ARG A 66 11.53 18.66 -3.05
N ARG A 67 10.52 18.65 -2.19
CA ARG A 67 10.17 17.50 -1.35
C ARG A 67 9.71 16.29 -2.17
N LEU A 68 8.89 16.50 -3.20
CA LEU A 68 8.52 15.44 -4.14
C LEU A 68 9.77 14.79 -4.77
N ARG A 69 10.73 15.61 -5.24
CA ARG A 69 11.98 15.10 -5.82
C ARG A 69 12.74 14.22 -4.82
N VAL A 70 12.89 14.67 -3.57
CA VAL A 70 13.54 13.87 -2.52
C VAL A 70 12.80 12.55 -2.30
N CYS A 71 11.46 12.57 -2.18
CA CYS A 71 10.67 11.34 -2.03
C CYS A 71 10.85 10.38 -3.21
N LEU A 72 10.79 10.89 -4.45
CA LEU A 72 11.01 10.07 -5.64
C LEU A 72 12.44 9.52 -5.72
N SER A 73 13.44 10.30 -5.31
CA SER A 73 14.84 9.83 -5.23
C SER A 73 15.01 8.71 -4.21
N VAL A 74 14.39 8.82 -3.04
CA VAL A 74 14.42 7.74 -2.03
C VAL A 74 13.74 6.48 -2.56
N LEU A 75 12.58 6.61 -3.20
CA LEU A 75 11.87 5.46 -3.80
C LEU A 75 12.71 4.79 -4.89
N ALA A 76 13.33 5.57 -5.78
CA ALA A 76 14.21 5.06 -6.82
C ALA A 76 15.44 4.34 -6.24
N ALA A 77 16.03 4.86 -5.15
CA ALA A 77 17.16 4.22 -4.47
C ALA A 77 16.75 2.87 -3.85
N VAL A 78 15.58 2.79 -3.19
CA VAL A 78 15.05 1.54 -2.64
C VAL A 78 14.82 0.51 -3.76
N GLN A 79 14.25 0.95 -4.88
CA GLN A 79 14.00 0.06 -6.02
C GLN A 79 15.28 -0.42 -6.69
N LEU A 80 16.29 0.45 -6.81
CA LEU A 80 17.61 0.05 -7.32
C LEU A 80 18.25 -0.99 -6.41
N ALA A 81 18.21 -0.79 -5.09
CA ALA A 81 18.70 -1.77 -4.13
C ALA A 81 17.95 -3.11 -4.24
N ALA A 82 16.64 -3.07 -4.43
CA ALA A 82 15.81 -4.26 -4.65
C ALA A 82 16.15 -4.97 -5.97
N ALA A 83 16.37 -4.23 -7.06
CA ALA A 83 16.79 -4.77 -8.35
C ALA A 83 18.14 -5.49 -8.25
N VAL A 84 19.11 -4.87 -7.58
CA VAL A 84 20.42 -5.47 -7.32
C VAL A 84 20.27 -6.72 -6.46
N GLY A 85 19.50 -6.66 -5.36
CA GLY A 85 19.25 -7.81 -4.50
C GLY A 85 18.60 -8.98 -5.25
N PHE A 86 17.60 -8.71 -6.09
CA PHE A 86 16.95 -9.74 -6.92
C PHE A 86 17.93 -10.32 -7.95
N ALA A 87 18.73 -9.48 -8.62
CA ALA A 87 19.73 -9.94 -9.57
C ALA A 87 20.77 -10.86 -8.91
N LEU A 88 21.21 -10.56 -7.68
CA LEU A 88 22.11 -11.43 -6.91
C LEU A 88 21.46 -12.80 -6.61
N VAL A 89 20.17 -12.82 -6.30
CA VAL A 89 19.41 -14.09 -6.12
C VAL A 89 19.36 -14.88 -7.43
N LEU A 90 19.16 -14.23 -8.57
CA LEU A 90 19.15 -14.90 -9.88
C LEU A 90 20.53 -15.46 -10.26
N VAL A 91 21.62 -14.77 -9.93
CA VAL A 91 22.98 -15.29 -10.14
C VAL A 91 23.23 -16.55 -9.31
N ALA A 92 22.69 -16.60 -8.09
CA ALA A 92 22.75 -17.79 -7.24
C ALA A 92 21.82 -18.93 -7.69
N LEU A 93 20.89 -18.66 -8.63
CA LEU A 93 19.94 -19.63 -9.19
C LEU A 93 19.99 -19.61 -10.72
N PRO A 94 21.05 -20.18 -11.35
CA PRO A 94 21.22 -20.10 -12.80
C PRO A 94 20.05 -20.66 -13.61
N SER A 95 19.34 -21.66 -13.07
CA SER A 95 18.11 -22.24 -13.65
C SER A 95 16.95 -21.24 -13.74
N ALA A 96 16.90 -20.28 -12.81
CA ALA A 96 15.89 -19.22 -12.76
C ALA A 96 16.23 -18.02 -13.64
N LEU A 97 17.48 -17.90 -14.10
CA LEU A 97 18.05 -16.67 -14.64
C LEU A 97 17.30 -16.13 -15.88
N PRO A 98 16.93 -16.94 -16.90
CA PRO A 98 16.21 -16.45 -18.07
C PRO A 98 14.83 -15.89 -17.74
N ALA A 99 14.04 -16.65 -16.95
CA ALA A 99 12.70 -16.23 -16.56
C ALA A 99 12.73 -15.08 -15.55
N GLY A 100 13.69 -15.11 -14.62
CA GLY A 100 13.92 -14.07 -13.62
C GLY A 100 14.32 -12.73 -14.21
N LEU A 101 15.17 -12.71 -15.26
CA LEU A 101 15.48 -11.47 -15.99
C LEU A 101 14.23 -10.87 -16.65
N GLY A 102 13.33 -11.71 -17.18
CA GLY A 102 12.04 -11.29 -17.69
C GLY A 102 11.17 -10.63 -16.61
N VAL A 103 11.09 -11.23 -15.42
CA VAL A 103 10.37 -10.66 -14.27
C VAL A 103 10.98 -9.34 -13.82
N LEU A 104 12.32 -9.25 -13.74
CA LEU A 104 13.03 -8.04 -13.36
C LEU A 104 12.78 -6.90 -14.37
N ALA A 105 12.86 -7.19 -15.67
CA ALA A 105 12.57 -6.23 -16.73
C ALA A 105 11.12 -5.73 -16.65
N LEU A 106 10.15 -6.64 -16.44
CA LEU A 106 8.75 -6.28 -16.24
C LEU A 106 8.57 -5.42 -14.99
N ALA A 107 9.24 -5.74 -13.88
CA ALA A 107 9.19 -4.98 -12.65
C ALA A 107 9.72 -3.55 -12.82
N LEU A 108 10.85 -3.38 -13.50
CA LEU A 108 11.43 -2.07 -13.80
C LEU A 108 10.56 -1.25 -14.76
N SER A 109 9.81 -1.90 -15.65
CA SER A 109 8.86 -1.23 -16.54
C SER A 109 7.65 -0.62 -15.81
N CYS A 110 7.38 -1.04 -14.57
CA CYS A 110 6.29 -0.49 -13.75
C CYS A 110 6.50 1.00 -13.40
N ASP A 111 7.74 1.49 -13.30
CA ASP A 111 8.05 2.89 -13.01
C ASP A 111 7.55 3.88 -14.05
N PRO A 112 8.03 3.80 -15.31
CA PRO A 112 7.57 4.73 -16.34
C PRO A 112 6.06 4.60 -16.52
N PHE A 113 5.52 3.39 -16.40
CA PHE A 113 4.08 3.15 -16.49
C PHE A 113 3.30 3.86 -15.37
N ALA A 114 3.69 3.70 -14.11
CA ALA A 114 3.04 4.31 -12.96
C ALA A 114 3.15 5.85 -12.97
N VAL A 115 4.30 6.40 -13.38
CA VAL A 115 4.50 7.85 -13.51
C VAL A 115 3.67 8.42 -14.66
N LEU A 116 3.66 7.77 -15.83
CA LEU A 116 2.86 8.20 -16.98
C LEU A 116 1.37 8.16 -16.66
N LEU A 117 0.89 7.10 -16.03
CA LEU A 117 -0.49 6.98 -15.58
C LEU A 117 -0.84 8.00 -14.50
N GLY A 118 0.06 8.24 -13.55
CA GLY A 118 -0.14 9.27 -12.52
C GLY A 118 -0.29 10.67 -13.12
N ARG A 119 0.55 11.00 -14.11
CA ARG A 119 0.45 12.26 -14.87
C ARG A 119 -0.82 12.34 -15.73
N ALA A 120 -1.17 11.26 -16.42
CA ALA A 120 -2.37 11.19 -17.24
C ALA A 120 -3.66 11.32 -16.40
N ALA A 121 -3.67 10.70 -15.22
CA ALA A 121 -4.76 10.83 -14.25
C ALA A 121 -4.90 12.29 -13.78
N ARG A 122 -3.79 12.98 -13.50
CA ARG A 122 -3.80 14.41 -13.12
C ARG A 122 -4.33 15.31 -14.25
N ARG A 123 -3.93 15.07 -15.49
CA ARG A 123 -4.33 15.91 -16.64
C ARG A 123 -5.82 15.83 -17.00
N ARG A 124 -6.47 14.71 -16.66
CA ARG A 124 -7.90 14.48 -16.93
C ARG A 124 -8.81 14.95 -15.79
N GLU A 125 -8.24 15.50 -14.73
CA GLU A 125 -9.02 16.00 -13.60
C GLU A 125 -9.16 17.53 -13.74
N PRO A 126 -10.39 18.06 -13.89
CA PRO A 126 -10.60 19.49 -13.72
C PRO A 126 -10.12 19.88 -12.31
N ARG A 127 -9.57 21.08 -12.14
CA ARG A 127 -9.14 21.62 -10.83
C ARG A 127 -10.21 21.27 -9.79
N LEU A 128 -9.82 20.61 -8.70
CA LEU A 128 -10.78 20.20 -7.67
C LEU A 128 -11.46 21.45 -7.13
N VAL A 129 -12.75 21.57 -7.40
CA VAL A 129 -13.61 22.55 -6.75
C VAL A 129 -13.76 22.09 -5.31
N VAL A 130 -13.47 22.97 -4.35
CA VAL A 130 -13.70 22.67 -2.93
C VAL A 130 -15.19 22.39 -2.75
N ARG A 131 -15.53 21.18 -2.27
CA ARG A 131 -16.91 20.72 -2.09
C ARG A 131 -17.18 20.45 -0.63
N THR A 132 -18.40 20.78 -0.19
CA THR A 132 -18.91 20.58 1.17
C THR A 132 -19.58 19.21 1.37
N ASP A 133 -19.58 18.33 0.36
CA ASP A 133 -20.26 17.04 0.37
C ASP A 133 -19.56 16.01 1.27
N LEU A 134 -19.82 16.07 2.58
CA LEU A 134 -19.28 15.13 3.56
C LEU A 134 -19.87 13.72 3.42
N ASP A 135 -21.12 13.61 2.98
CA ASP A 135 -21.80 12.32 2.81
C ASP A 135 -21.25 11.52 1.63
N GLY A 136 -20.84 12.20 0.56
CA GLY A 136 -20.07 11.63 -0.53
C GLY A 136 -18.72 11.07 -0.06
N VAL A 137 -18.02 11.75 0.85
CA VAL A 137 -16.78 11.22 1.47
C VAL A 137 -17.07 9.95 2.26
N ARG A 138 -18.10 9.96 3.12
CA ARG A 138 -18.49 8.81 3.95
C ARG A 138 -18.94 7.62 3.09
N ALA A 139 -19.69 7.86 2.02
CA ALA A 139 -20.08 6.83 1.06
C ALA A 139 -18.86 6.23 0.34
N ALA A 140 -17.88 7.05 -0.03
CA ALA A 140 -16.62 6.58 -0.60
C ALA A 140 -15.83 5.72 0.40
N ILE A 141 -15.79 6.11 1.68
CA ILE A 141 -15.16 5.31 2.76
C ILE A 141 -15.85 3.96 2.89
N ARG A 142 -17.18 3.92 3.01
CA ARG A 142 -17.95 2.65 3.08
C ARG A 142 -17.69 1.76 1.87
N THR A 143 -17.62 2.35 0.68
CA THR A 143 -17.32 1.62 -0.56
C THR A 143 -15.91 1.05 -0.54
N ALA A 144 -14.92 1.80 -0.03
CA ALA A 144 -13.55 1.33 0.13
C ALA A 144 -13.47 0.14 1.10
N TRP A 145 -14.20 0.18 2.22
CA TRP A 145 -14.31 -0.95 3.15
C TRP A 145 -14.92 -2.20 2.51
N ARG A 146 -16.03 -2.04 1.78
CA ARG A 146 -16.65 -3.16 1.04
C ARG A 146 -15.68 -3.76 0.01
N ARG A 147 -14.98 -2.91 -0.74
CA ARG A 147 -13.97 -3.37 -1.71
C ARG A 147 -12.81 -4.07 -1.05
N ALA A 148 -12.34 -3.60 0.11
CA ALA A 148 -11.30 -4.29 0.88
C ALA A 148 -11.75 -5.70 1.28
N GLY A 149 -12.99 -5.86 1.75
CA GLY A 149 -13.57 -7.18 2.04
C GLY A 149 -13.69 -8.08 0.80
N ILE A 150 -14.14 -7.54 -0.34
CA ILE A 150 -14.19 -8.28 -1.60
C ILE A 150 -12.78 -8.68 -2.06
N GLY A 151 -11.80 -7.78 -1.96
CA GLY A 151 -10.41 -8.04 -2.29
C GLY A 151 -9.82 -9.15 -1.41
N ALA A 152 -10.16 -9.17 -0.12
CA ALA A 152 -9.79 -10.25 0.78
C ALA A 152 -10.40 -11.58 0.33
N ALA A 153 -11.69 -11.61 -0.02
CA ALA A 153 -12.36 -12.82 -0.50
C ALA A 153 -11.78 -13.36 -1.82
N ILE A 154 -11.46 -12.47 -2.77
CA ILE A 154 -10.81 -12.85 -4.03
C ILE A 154 -9.39 -13.40 -3.75
N GLY A 155 -8.63 -12.71 -2.90
CA GLY A 155 -7.30 -13.16 -2.48
C GLY A 155 -7.33 -14.53 -1.80
N LEU A 156 -8.32 -14.75 -0.93
CA LEU A 156 -8.56 -16.03 -0.27
C LEU A 156 -8.85 -17.14 -1.30
N ALA A 157 -9.79 -16.92 -2.21
CA ALA A 157 -10.15 -17.88 -3.25
C ALA A 157 -8.97 -18.22 -4.16
N PHE A 158 -8.18 -17.21 -4.56
CA PHE A 158 -6.97 -17.41 -5.35
C PHE A 158 -5.89 -18.17 -4.59
N GLY A 159 -5.68 -17.83 -3.31
CA GLY A 159 -4.74 -18.53 -2.43
C GLY A 159 -5.11 -20.00 -2.27
N ILE A 160 -6.39 -20.30 -2.04
CA ILE A 160 -6.91 -21.68 -1.96
C ILE A 160 -6.65 -22.41 -3.28
N LEU A 161 -7.04 -21.82 -4.41
CA LEU A 161 -6.84 -22.42 -5.73
C LEU A 161 -5.36 -22.74 -5.97
N LEU A 162 -4.46 -21.79 -5.70
CA LEU A 162 -3.02 -21.97 -5.90
C LEU A 162 -2.48 -23.09 -5.01
N VAL A 163 -2.86 -23.13 -3.72
CA VAL A 163 -2.47 -24.20 -2.80
C VAL A 163 -3.01 -25.55 -3.24
N THR A 164 -4.26 -25.62 -3.72
CA THR A 164 -4.85 -26.86 -4.23
C THR A 164 -4.13 -27.34 -5.48
N VAL A 165 -3.82 -26.46 -6.43
CA VAL A 165 -3.08 -26.81 -7.65
C VAL A 165 -1.67 -27.27 -7.32
N LEU A 166 -0.96 -26.57 -6.44
CA LEU A 166 0.40 -26.95 -6.03
C LEU A 166 0.41 -28.24 -5.19
N GLY A 167 -0.54 -28.40 -4.27
CA GLY A 167 -0.67 -29.59 -3.43
C GLY A 167 -1.04 -30.84 -4.23
N LEU A 168 -1.95 -30.72 -5.20
CA LEU A 168 -2.33 -31.82 -6.10
C LEU A 168 -1.26 -32.12 -7.16
N GLY A 169 -0.51 -31.11 -7.60
CA GLY A 169 0.49 -31.23 -8.66
C GLY A 169 1.89 -31.66 -8.19
N LEU A 170 2.28 -31.37 -6.94
CA LEU A 170 3.66 -31.56 -6.46
C LEU A 170 3.80 -32.46 -5.22
N ALA A 171 2.77 -32.63 -4.38
CA ALA A 171 2.97 -33.14 -3.01
C ALA A 171 2.46 -34.56 -2.72
N GLY A 172 1.93 -35.30 -3.70
CA GLY A 172 1.58 -36.72 -3.49
C GLY A 172 0.58 -37.02 -2.36
N GLY A 173 -0.15 -36.02 -1.86
CA GLY A 173 -1.22 -36.17 -0.86
C GLY A 173 -1.00 -35.47 0.48
N ASP A 174 0.24 -35.13 0.87
CA ASP A 174 0.51 -34.47 2.16
C ASP A 174 0.53 -32.94 2.02
N LEU A 175 -0.54 -32.31 2.50
CA LEU A 175 -0.69 -30.84 2.54
C LEU A 175 0.17 -30.25 3.67
N ASP A 176 1.33 -29.68 3.30
CA ASP A 176 2.18 -28.91 4.22
C ASP A 176 1.41 -27.69 4.77
N TRP A 177 1.39 -27.52 6.09
CA TRP A 177 0.78 -26.38 6.79
C TRP A 177 1.35 -25.03 6.30
N ARG A 178 2.58 -25.01 5.76
CA ARG A 178 3.20 -23.84 5.12
C ARG A 178 2.40 -23.33 3.91
N LEU A 179 1.64 -24.21 3.24
CA LEU A 179 0.72 -23.81 2.17
C LEU A 179 -0.45 -22.97 2.70
N GLY A 180 -0.94 -23.25 3.92
CA GLY A 180 -1.96 -22.43 4.58
C GLY A 180 -1.51 -20.97 4.80
N ALA A 181 -0.20 -20.75 4.96
CA ALA A 181 0.36 -19.40 5.09
C ALA A 181 0.27 -18.61 3.77
N PHE A 182 0.35 -19.27 2.61
CA PHE A 182 0.11 -18.62 1.31
C PHE A 182 -1.33 -18.15 1.17
N VAL A 183 -2.31 -18.92 1.64
CA VAL A 183 -3.73 -18.53 1.63
C VAL A 183 -3.94 -17.22 2.40
N LEU A 184 -3.34 -17.11 3.59
CA LEU A 184 -3.39 -15.88 4.40
C LEU A 184 -2.66 -14.72 3.72
N LEU A 185 -1.53 -14.99 3.05
CA LEU A 185 -0.77 -14.00 2.30
C LEU A 185 -1.58 -13.41 1.14
N PHE A 186 -2.21 -14.24 0.30
CA PHE A 186 -3.03 -13.76 -0.81
C PHE A 186 -4.29 -13.04 -0.32
N THR A 187 -4.90 -13.50 0.77
CA THR A 187 -6.02 -12.81 1.43
C THR A 187 -5.60 -11.41 1.89
N GLY A 188 -4.47 -11.31 2.60
CA GLY A 188 -3.92 -10.05 3.09
C GLY A 188 -3.51 -9.10 1.96
N LEU A 189 -2.88 -9.62 0.90
CA LEU A 189 -2.52 -8.85 -0.30
C LEU A 189 -3.77 -8.32 -1.02
N GLY A 190 -4.77 -9.18 -1.23
CA GLY A 190 -6.02 -8.78 -1.86
C GLY A 190 -6.75 -7.68 -1.08
N ALA A 191 -6.82 -7.83 0.25
CA ALA A 191 -7.38 -6.83 1.15
C ALA A 191 -6.58 -5.52 1.11
N SER A 192 -5.25 -5.59 1.20
CA SER A 192 -4.36 -4.43 1.23
C SER A 192 -4.42 -3.65 -0.08
N LEU A 193 -4.37 -4.32 -1.22
CA LEU A 193 -4.48 -3.68 -2.53
C LEU A 193 -5.83 -2.98 -2.65
N ALA A 194 -6.93 -3.69 -2.40
CA ALA A 194 -8.26 -3.10 -2.49
C ALA A 194 -8.46 -1.92 -1.53
N ALA A 195 -7.94 -2.01 -0.30
CA ALA A 195 -7.94 -0.92 0.67
C ALA A 195 -7.09 0.27 0.20
N SER A 196 -5.92 0.02 -0.40
CA SER A 196 -5.03 1.04 -0.95
C SER A 196 -5.68 1.82 -2.09
N PHE A 197 -6.30 1.13 -3.07
CA PHE A 197 -7.05 1.81 -4.15
C PHE A 197 -8.30 2.53 -3.65
N GLY A 198 -8.99 1.94 -2.68
CA GLY A 198 -10.10 2.59 -1.98
C GLY A 198 -9.65 3.88 -1.30
N SER A 199 -8.52 3.82 -0.58
CA SER A 199 -7.91 4.95 0.12
C SER A 199 -7.50 6.08 -0.83
N LEU A 200 -7.05 5.77 -2.05
CA LEU A 200 -6.79 6.80 -3.07
C LEU A 200 -8.06 7.53 -3.50
N ALA A 201 -9.17 6.80 -3.68
CA ALA A 201 -10.44 7.40 -4.04
C ALA A 201 -11.02 8.24 -2.90
N VAL A 202 -10.95 7.75 -1.67
CA VAL A 202 -11.34 8.47 -0.45
C VAL A 202 -10.47 9.71 -0.27
N GLY A 203 -9.16 9.56 -0.42
CA GLY A 203 -8.19 10.64 -0.27
C GLY A 203 -8.41 11.79 -1.25
N ARG A 204 -8.87 11.50 -2.47
CA ARG A 204 -9.33 12.53 -3.42
C ARG A 204 -10.54 13.30 -2.90
N ARG A 205 -11.55 12.59 -2.39
CA ARG A 205 -12.75 13.22 -1.81
C ARG A 205 -12.42 14.03 -0.55
N VAL A 206 -11.46 13.56 0.25
CA VAL A 206 -10.94 14.33 1.39
C VAL A 206 -10.20 15.58 0.93
N ARG A 207 -9.51 15.57 -0.22
CA ARG A 207 -8.91 16.78 -0.81
C ARG A 207 -9.95 17.77 -1.34
N GLU A 208 -11.11 17.32 -1.81
CA GLU A 208 -12.23 18.24 -2.12
C GLU A 208 -12.67 19.03 -0.88
N VAL A 209 -12.42 18.53 0.33
CA VAL A 209 -12.76 19.20 1.59
C VAL A 209 -11.64 20.14 2.07
N ILE A 210 -10.38 19.73 1.93
CA ILE A 210 -9.21 20.44 2.49
C ILE A 210 -8.55 21.42 1.49
N GLY A 211 -8.67 21.15 0.19
CA GLY A 211 -7.94 21.84 -0.89
C GLY A 211 -6.82 20.99 -1.51
N GLU A 212 -6.32 21.42 -2.68
CA GLU A 212 -5.29 20.71 -3.47
C GLU A 212 -3.84 20.97 -3.04
N GLU A 213 -3.61 22.08 -2.34
CA GLU A 213 -2.27 22.53 -1.97
C GLU A 213 -1.72 21.74 -0.77
N TRP A 214 -0.54 21.16 -0.95
CA TRP A 214 0.14 20.38 0.09
C TRP A 214 0.40 21.18 1.37
N THR A 215 0.76 22.46 1.25
CA THR A 215 1.09 23.35 2.37
C THR A 215 -0.14 23.68 3.21
N SER A 216 -1.23 24.12 2.58
CA SER A 216 -2.52 24.35 3.27
C SER A 216 -3.03 23.06 3.92
N SER A 217 -3.03 21.94 3.20
CA SER A 217 -3.48 20.65 3.75
C SER A 217 -2.65 20.20 4.96
N ARG A 218 -1.33 20.40 4.92
CA ARG A 218 -0.46 20.11 6.08
C ARG A 218 -0.76 21.01 7.27
N ARG A 219 -0.99 22.30 7.04
CA ARG A 219 -1.33 23.28 8.09
C ARG A 219 -2.66 22.93 8.75
N ILE A 220 -3.71 22.71 7.96
CA ILE A 220 -5.03 22.24 8.42
C ILE A 220 -4.88 20.93 9.21
N GLY A 221 -4.17 19.94 8.67
CA GLY A 221 -3.95 18.67 9.34
C GLY A 221 -3.17 18.77 10.66
N ARG A 222 -2.29 19.77 10.81
CA ARG A 222 -1.58 20.06 12.06
C ARG A 222 -2.50 20.73 13.08
N ALA A 223 -3.27 21.73 12.67
CA ALA A 223 -4.24 22.41 13.51
C ALA A 223 -5.26 21.44 14.11
N VAL A 224 -5.88 20.60 13.27
CA VAL A 224 -6.88 19.59 13.71
C VAL A 224 -6.29 18.51 14.62
N ARG A 225 -4.96 18.33 14.62
CA ARG A 225 -4.25 17.44 15.56
C ARG A 225 -3.81 18.15 16.86
N GLY A 226 -4.26 19.38 17.07
CA GLY A 226 -3.99 20.19 18.25
C GLY A 226 -2.62 20.85 18.25
N LYS A 227 -2.03 21.14 17.08
CA LYS A 227 -0.82 21.96 17.00
C LYS A 227 -1.20 23.43 16.84
N PRO A 228 -0.48 24.37 17.48
CA PRO A 228 -0.72 25.79 17.29
C PRO A 228 -0.33 26.16 15.86
N GLU A 229 -1.32 26.42 15.03
CA GLU A 229 -1.18 26.91 13.66
C GLU A 229 -2.23 28.00 13.47
N GLU A 230 -1.82 29.15 12.95
CA GLU A 230 -2.75 30.21 12.58
C GLU A 230 -3.48 29.81 11.28
N LEU A 231 -4.79 29.72 11.36
CA LEU A 231 -5.65 29.42 10.21
C LEU A 231 -6.38 30.70 9.79
N SER A 232 -6.43 30.94 8.48
CA SER A 232 -7.38 31.92 7.94
C SER A 232 -8.82 31.44 8.20
N PRO A 233 -9.83 32.33 8.14
CA PRO A 233 -11.23 31.92 8.32
C PRO A 233 -11.67 30.79 7.38
N GLU A 234 -11.16 30.81 6.14
CA GLU A 234 -11.44 29.77 5.15
C GLU A 234 -10.75 28.43 5.49
N ASP A 235 -9.50 28.47 5.96
CA ASP A 235 -8.79 27.27 6.40
C ASP A 235 -9.40 26.68 7.68
N ALA A 236 -9.95 27.51 8.57
CA ALA A 236 -10.65 27.07 9.78
C ALA A 236 -11.94 26.30 9.45
N ASP A 237 -12.73 26.79 8.49
CA ASP A 237 -13.92 26.10 7.99
C ASP A 237 -13.57 24.76 7.29
N ARG A 238 -12.51 24.75 6.48
CA ARG A 238 -11.96 23.50 5.90
C ARG A 238 -11.45 22.53 6.97
N ALA A 239 -10.85 23.04 8.04
CA ALA A 239 -10.37 22.25 9.17
C ALA A 239 -11.52 21.57 9.92
N ALA A 240 -12.61 22.28 10.20
CA ALA A 240 -13.81 21.72 10.82
C ALA A 240 -14.40 20.58 9.97
N ARG A 241 -14.57 20.80 8.64
CA ARG A 241 -15.04 19.76 7.72
C ARG A 241 -14.13 18.56 7.64
N TYR A 242 -12.81 18.77 7.61
CA TYR A 242 -11.84 17.68 7.64
C TYR A 242 -11.94 16.88 8.95
N ALA A 243 -12.03 17.55 10.08
CA ALA A 243 -12.13 16.91 11.39
C ALA A 243 -13.35 15.99 11.51
N ALA A 244 -14.46 16.32 10.83
CA ALA A 244 -15.68 15.51 10.81
C ALA A 244 -15.54 14.16 10.08
N VAL A 245 -14.62 14.04 9.11
CA VAL A 245 -14.43 12.81 8.29
C VAL A 245 -13.10 12.10 8.52
N ALA A 246 -12.11 12.82 9.04
CA ALA A 246 -10.76 12.31 9.29
C ALA A 246 -10.70 11.05 10.18
N PRO A 247 -11.52 10.87 11.23
CA PRO A 247 -11.51 9.65 12.04
C PRO A 247 -11.81 8.38 11.23
N ASP A 248 -12.77 8.45 10.30
CA ASP A 248 -13.16 7.30 9.48
C ASP A 248 -12.13 7.00 8.39
N TRP A 249 -11.53 8.05 7.83
CA TRP A 249 -10.40 7.90 6.90
C TRP A 249 -9.18 7.28 7.59
N LEU A 250 -8.84 7.72 8.81
CA LEU A 250 -7.75 7.16 9.60
C LEU A 250 -7.99 5.69 9.96
N ARG A 251 -9.23 5.27 10.25
CA ARG A 251 -9.57 3.86 10.45
C ARG A 251 -9.28 3.02 9.20
N LEU A 252 -9.64 3.53 8.03
CA LEU A 252 -9.34 2.87 6.75
C LEU A 252 -7.83 2.76 6.51
N GLN A 253 -7.05 3.80 6.83
CA GLN A 253 -5.59 3.74 6.77
C GLN A 253 -5.02 2.71 7.74
N THR A 254 -5.52 2.65 8.98
CA THR A 254 -5.09 1.64 9.96
C THR A 254 -5.34 0.23 9.45
N LEU A 255 -6.50 -0.05 8.85
CA LEU A 255 -6.78 -1.35 8.25
C LEU A 255 -5.78 -1.69 7.14
N SER A 256 -5.49 -0.73 6.26
CA SER A 256 -4.51 -0.91 5.19
C SER A 256 -3.10 -1.21 5.74
N GLN A 257 -2.69 -0.54 6.82
CA GLN A 257 -1.40 -0.80 7.48
C GLN A 257 -1.37 -2.18 8.16
N LEU A 258 -2.45 -2.57 8.83
CA LEU A 258 -2.57 -3.88 9.49
C LEU A 258 -2.58 -5.02 8.47
N THR A 259 -3.27 -4.85 7.34
CA THR A 259 -3.28 -5.85 6.26
C THR A 259 -1.91 -5.97 5.58
N ASN A 260 -1.15 -4.88 5.46
CA ASN A 260 0.25 -4.96 5.03
C ASN A 260 1.16 -5.70 6.02
N ALA A 261 0.88 -5.64 7.32
CA ALA A 261 1.67 -6.35 8.33
C ALA A 261 1.53 -7.88 8.25
N VAL A 262 0.52 -8.41 7.56
CA VAL A 262 0.34 -9.85 7.32
C VAL A 262 1.52 -10.44 6.53
N LEU A 263 2.09 -9.68 5.60
CA LEU A 263 3.15 -10.16 4.72
C LEU A 263 4.42 -10.61 5.48
N PRO A 264 5.03 -9.78 6.34
CA PRO A 264 6.19 -10.20 7.14
C PRO A 264 5.84 -11.21 8.23
N LEU A 265 4.61 -11.22 8.76
CA LEU A 265 4.17 -12.25 9.72
C LEU A 265 4.11 -13.64 9.06
N VAL A 266 3.64 -13.72 7.81
CA VAL A 266 3.68 -14.96 7.03
C VAL A 266 5.12 -15.39 6.74
N LEU A 267 6.01 -14.45 6.40
CA LEU A 267 7.43 -14.76 6.17
C LEU A 267 8.11 -15.29 7.44
N ALA A 268 7.81 -14.73 8.62
CA ALA A 268 8.32 -15.25 9.88
C ALA A 268 7.70 -16.58 10.28
N ALA A 269 6.41 -16.80 10.04
CA ALA A 269 5.78 -18.09 10.30
C ALA A 269 6.45 -19.22 9.49
N ASN A 270 6.84 -18.96 8.25
CA ASN A 270 7.61 -19.90 7.43
C ASN A 270 9.06 -20.08 7.90
N ALA A 271 9.62 -19.11 8.64
CA ALA A 271 10.95 -19.19 9.22
C ALA A 271 10.98 -20.07 10.48
N VAL A 272 9.87 -20.13 11.23
CA VAL A 272 9.72 -20.98 12.42
C VAL A 272 9.71 -22.45 11.98
N GLY A 273 10.73 -23.21 12.39
CA GLY A 273 10.93 -24.61 11.97
C GLY A 273 11.73 -24.77 10.67
N SER A 274 12.40 -23.72 10.20
CA SER A 274 13.46 -23.84 9.20
C SER A 274 14.83 -23.96 9.90
N ASP A 275 15.67 -24.89 9.45
CA ASP A 275 17.10 -24.94 9.83
C ASP A 275 17.93 -23.85 9.12
N SER A 276 17.26 -22.80 8.64
CA SER A 276 17.94 -21.72 7.93
C SER A 276 18.65 -20.80 8.93
N GLY A 277 19.92 -20.48 8.66
CA GLY A 277 20.66 -19.45 9.41
C GLY A 277 20.03 -18.04 9.35
N LEU A 278 18.92 -17.89 8.61
CA LEU A 278 18.16 -16.65 8.45
C LEU A 278 16.89 -16.61 9.31
N ALA A 279 16.54 -17.69 10.03
CA ALA A 279 15.34 -17.74 10.84
C ALA A 279 15.29 -16.61 11.89
N GLY A 280 16.42 -16.36 12.56
CA GLY A 280 16.55 -15.24 13.50
C GLY A 280 16.35 -13.87 12.84
N PHE A 281 16.90 -13.66 11.63
CA PHE A 281 16.72 -12.42 10.88
C PHE A 281 15.25 -12.20 10.50
N LEU A 282 14.58 -13.22 9.97
CA LEU A 282 13.16 -13.14 9.58
C LEU A 282 12.24 -12.90 10.78
N LEU A 283 12.52 -13.51 11.93
CA LEU A 283 11.81 -13.26 13.19
C LEU A 283 11.98 -11.82 13.65
N VAL A 284 13.20 -11.26 13.58
CA VAL A 284 13.45 -9.84 13.91
C VAL A 284 12.70 -8.93 12.94
N CYS A 285 12.71 -9.20 11.64
CA CYS A 285 11.95 -8.42 10.66
C CYS A 285 10.44 -8.43 10.93
N ALA A 286 9.88 -9.59 11.30
CA ALA A 286 8.47 -9.68 11.67
C ALA A 286 8.16 -8.96 12.98
N ALA A 287 9.01 -9.10 14.00
CA ALA A 287 8.87 -8.38 15.26
C ALA A 287 8.91 -6.87 15.05
N LEU A 288 9.85 -6.37 14.24
CA LEU A 288 9.95 -4.95 13.88
C LEU A 288 8.73 -4.47 13.08
N THR A 289 8.22 -5.28 12.16
CA THR A 289 7.03 -4.90 11.40
C THR A 289 5.79 -4.87 12.29
N LEU A 290 5.62 -5.87 13.15
CA LEU A 290 4.53 -5.89 14.12
C LEU A 290 4.63 -4.71 15.09
N ALA A 291 5.82 -4.41 15.60
CA ALA A 291 6.07 -3.24 16.45
C ALA A 291 5.73 -1.93 15.73
N THR A 292 6.11 -1.79 14.46
CA THR A 292 5.79 -0.61 13.64
C THR A 292 4.29 -0.49 13.40
N ALA A 293 3.61 -1.59 13.08
CA ALA A 293 2.16 -1.62 12.87
C ALA A 293 1.41 -1.27 14.16
N LEU A 294 1.80 -1.85 15.30
CA LEU A 294 1.22 -1.53 16.61
C LEU A 294 1.48 -0.08 17.01
N THR A 295 2.69 0.42 16.81
CA THR A 295 3.05 1.82 17.05
C THR A 295 2.18 2.74 16.19
N ALA A 296 2.01 2.42 14.91
CA ALA A 296 1.12 3.18 14.02
C ALA A 296 -0.32 3.17 14.53
N VAL A 297 -0.86 2.02 14.97
CA VAL A 297 -2.22 1.92 15.56
C VAL A 297 -2.35 2.82 16.78
N VAL A 298 -1.37 2.81 17.68
CA VAL A 298 -1.37 3.62 18.91
C VAL A 298 -1.34 5.11 18.55
N LEU A 299 -0.41 5.51 17.67
CA LEU A 299 -0.29 6.90 17.22
C LEU A 299 -1.56 7.38 16.51
N ILE A 300 -2.15 6.57 15.64
CA ILE A 300 -3.39 6.90 14.93
C ILE A 300 -4.55 7.03 15.91
N ARG A 301 -4.67 6.14 16.91
CA ARG A 301 -5.70 6.25 17.96
C ARG A 301 -5.56 7.55 18.75
N GLY A 302 -4.34 7.92 19.12
CA GLY A 302 -4.05 9.19 19.78
C GLY A 302 -4.47 10.39 18.92
N GLN A 303 -4.14 10.37 17.63
CA GLN A 303 -4.56 11.40 16.69
C GLN A 303 -6.09 11.47 16.54
N MET A 304 -6.77 10.32 16.44
CA MET A 304 -8.23 10.28 16.34
C MET A 304 -8.91 10.94 17.53
N ARG A 305 -8.39 10.78 18.76
CA ARG A 305 -8.94 11.46 19.94
C ARG A 305 -8.86 12.98 19.81
N ARG A 306 -7.71 13.51 19.39
CA ARG A 306 -7.50 14.96 19.20
C ARG A 306 -8.39 15.52 18.09
N ILE A 307 -8.50 14.79 16.98
CA ILE A 307 -9.34 15.17 15.84
C ILE A 307 -10.82 15.21 16.25
N ARG A 308 -11.28 14.23 17.05
CA ARG A 308 -12.66 14.22 17.57
C ARG A 308 -12.93 15.37 18.54
N ALA A 309 -11.98 15.71 19.40
CA ALA A 309 -12.09 16.87 20.27
C ALA A 309 -12.23 18.16 19.43
N TYR A 310 -11.37 18.34 18.44
CA TYR A 310 -11.45 19.48 17.52
C TYR A 310 -12.80 19.55 16.79
N ALA A 311 -13.31 18.41 16.29
CA ALA A 311 -14.61 18.34 15.62
C ALA A 311 -15.79 18.64 16.55
N ALA A 312 -15.68 18.34 17.84
CA ALA A 312 -16.70 18.66 18.84
C ALA A 312 -16.72 20.15 19.18
N GLU A 313 -15.55 20.79 19.21
CA GLU A 313 -15.40 22.24 19.43
C GLU A 313 -15.82 23.06 18.20
N HIS A 314 -15.72 22.49 16.99
CA HIS A 314 -16.00 23.15 15.72
C HIS A 314 -17.03 22.36 14.91
N PRO A 315 -18.30 22.29 15.36
CA PRO A 315 -19.33 21.52 14.69
C PRO A 315 -19.64 22.09 13.30
N VAL A 316 -19.71 21.21 12.30
CA VAL A 316 -20.11 21.57 10.94
C VAL A 316 -21.62 21.42 10.82
N PRO A 317 -22.35 22.45 10.35
CA PRO A 317 -23.79 22.36 10.16
C PRO A 317 -24.15 21.22 9.19
N ALA A 318 -25.25 20.52 9.47
CA ALA A 318 -25.74 19.46 8.60
C ALA A 318 -25.99 20.02 7.20
N THR A 319 -25.49 19.32 6.19
CA THR A 319 -25.77 19.67 4.78
C THR A 319 -27.24 19.34 4.53
N PRO A 320 -28.06 20.29 4.04
CA PRO A 320 -29.49 20.07 3.80
C PRO A 320 -29.75 19.06 2.69
#